data_AF-A0A7Z9PVK9-F1
#
_entry.id   AF-A0A7Z9PVK9-F1
#
_cell.length_a   1.000
_cell.length_b   1.000
_cell.length_c   1.000
_cell.angle_alpha   90.00
_cell.angle_beta   90.00
_cell.angle_gamma   90.00
#
_symmetry.space_group_name_H-M   'P 1'
#
loop_
_entity.id
_entity.type
_entity.pdbx_description
1 polymer ?
#
loop_
_entity_poly.entity_id
_entity_poly.type
_entity_poly.pdbx_seq_one_letter_code
_entity_poly.pdbx_strand_id
1 'polypeptide(L)'
;MIPRQESDHPIDRIRFGLMVAIGGEDSSETLELVKNQERIARREIDEVPKRAESRGPEFLEYSAASRTQLLTHLEEYLNWLTKAKDALESQNSSETVEAYEESQEILPKLNAALEAYSADFASFGPFQSAPANTLHRMTEGIATGELPKAAWREYCEYYQRGIEGRIEQLEQVQLPGRTLLRESYDRSADILQDLLEQEPPTPDAGLESLKPFDHAYHTAEKVENLMKEATQSGDTPIPATNALLKFFSHRESFGREALAGVVEDYGEIMDRYSENFEDAASRPTDSALVQEEIPRTLDNLDAHYAAIEELEEALEESDESKLEELFSRLKSTADLLEESREVYETAALHQTNIACPSCGRSNPPENRNCESCGEILPRPEDAGATQSSTFSILSGPALEENQQLEMTENVARLFQSCDDVNDGKITHEQFAAELQLASAGLKEFTEELDGLAATALDETNFTPEQMEYWQTTHLPYLEEVAVTFQAGIDETQEGLQTMEQYLADPNEIHLIEGIRITWQGLNTIHRARLSMETYDKMLSDVMEEAREEGLLTEG
;
A
#
# COMPACT_ATOMS: atom_id res chain seq x y z
N MET A 1 -5.81 -0.28 -7.64
CA MET A 1 -6.18 1.13 -7.91
C MET A 1 -7.20 1.52 -6.86
N ILE A 2 -6.80 2.30 -5.86
CA ILE A 2 -7.70 2.72 -4.78
C ILE A 2 -8.43 3.99 -5.27
N PRO A 3 -9.77 4.09 -5.16
CA PRO A 3 -10.47 5.33 -5.41
C PRO A 3 -9.97 6.33 -4.36
N ARG A 4 -9.33 7.40 -4.81
CA ARG A 4 -8.96 8.50 -3.92
C ARG A 4 -10.25 8.99 -3.25
N GLN A 5 -10.32 8.84 -1.93
CA GLN A 5 -11.21 9.64 -1.08
C GLN A 5 -11.17 11.07 -1.60
N GLU A 6 -12.36 11.62 -1.85
CA GLU A 6 -12.55 13.01 -2.24
C GLU A 6 -11.64 13.90 -1.38
N SER A 7 -10.62 14.47 -2.01
CA SER A 7 -9.75 15.40 -1.31
C SER A 7 -10.61 16.60 -0.95
N ASP A 8 -10.87 16.77 0.34
CA ASP A 8 -11.60 17.92 0.93
C ASP A 8 -10.90 19.28 0.70
N HIS A 9 -9.82 19.26 -0.09
CA HIS A 9 -9.03 20.42 -0.43
C HIS A 9 -9.85 21.37 -1.33
N PRO A 10 -9.96 22.67 -0.98
CA PRO A 10 -10.78 23.64 -1.72
C PRO A 10 -10.46 23.74 -3.21
N ILE A 11 -9.22 23.43 -3.60
CA ILE A 11 -8.75 23.46 -4.99
C ILE A 11 -9.39 22.34 -5.83
N ASP A 12 -9.46 21.13 -5.30
CA ASP A 12 -10.05 19.98 -5.99
C ASP A 12 -11.57 20.14 -6.11
N ARG A 13 -12.20 20.75 -5.09
CA ARG A 13 -13.61 21.16 -5.13
C ARG A 13 -13.89 22.22 -6.21
N ILE A 14 -13.00 23.19 -6.41
CA ILE A 14 -13.15 24.15 -7.51
C ILE A 14 -13.02 23.44 -8.86
N ARG A 15 -12.04 22.55 -9.03
CA ARG A 15 -11.85 21.81 -10.28
C ARG A 15 -13.05 20.92 -10.61
N PHE A 16 -13.58 20.20 -9.63
CA PHE A 16 -14.81 19.42 -9.76
C PHE A 16 -16.02 20.33 -10.07
N GLY A 17 -16.15 21.43 -9.34
CA GLY A 17 -17.23 22.39 -9.54
C GLY A 17 -17.23 23.06 -10.91
N LEU A 18 -16.05 23.27 -11.53
CA LEU A 18 -15.94 23.72 -12.92
C LEU A 18 -16.42 22.65 -13.91
N MET A 19 -16.08 21.38 -13.68
CA MET A 19 -16.57 20.26 -14.50
C MET A 19 -18.11 20.15 -14.45
N VAL A 20 -18.68 20.28 -13.25
CA VAL A 20 -20.12 20.27 -13.02
C VAL A 20 -20.80 21.46 -13.72
N ALA A 21 -20.21 22.65 -13.66
CA ALA A 21 -20.70 23.83 -14.36
C ALA A 21 -20.69 23.69 -15.90
N ILE A 22 -19.72 22.96 -16.46
CA ILE A 22 -19.68 22.62 -17.90
C ILE A 22 -20.90 21.75 -18.28
N GLY A 23 -21.34 20.87 -17.38
CA GLY A 23 -22.56 20.05 -17.53
C GLY A 23 -23.88 20.82 -17.48
N GLY A 24 -23.84 22.13 -17.18
CA GLY A 24 -25.02 23.00 -17.08
C GLY A 24 -25.70 23.00 -15.71
N GLU A 25 -25.02 22.47 -14.68
CA GLU A 25 -25.49 22.48 -13.29
C GLU A 25 -25.20 23.81 -12.57
N ASP A 26 -25.78 24.01 -11.39
CA ASP A 26 -25.63 25.24 -10.60
C ASP A 26 -24.18 25.42 -10.11
N SER A 27 -23.54 26.50 -10.54
CA SER A 27 -22.14 26.82 -10.21
C SER A 27 -21.98 27.81 -9.04
N SER A 28 -23.05 28.12 -8.31
CA SER A 28 -23.06 29.13 -7.24
C SER A 28 -22.08 28.80 -6.11
N GLU A 29 -22.00 27.53 -5.71
CA GLU A 29 -21.06 27.07 -4.67
C GLU A 29 -19.60 27.18 -5.15
N THR A 30 -19.32 26.70 -6.37
CA THR A 30 -18.02 26.80 -7.03
C THR A 30 -17.56 28.26 -7.12
N LEU A 31 -18.46 29.17 -7.49
CA LEU A 31 -18.16 30.59 -7.59
C LEU A 31 -17.75 31.20 -6.23
N GLU A 32 -18.44 30.85 -5.15
CA GLU A 32 -18.06 31.32 -3.81
C GLU A 32 -16.72 30.73 -3.34
N LEU A 33 -16.43 29.47 -3.66
CA LEU A 33 -15.12 28.86 -3.40
C LEU A 33 -14.00 29.58 -4.16
N VAL A 34 -14.21 29.87 -5.45
CA VAL A 34 -13.25 30.64 -6.28
C VAL A 34 -13.00 32.03 -5.69
N LYS A 35 -14.04 32.76 -5.30
CA LYS A 35 -13.89 34.09 -4.65
C LYS A 35 -13.10 34.02 -3.34
N ASN A 36 -13.35 33.00 -2.53
CA ASN A 36 -12.62 32.82 -1.28
C ASN A 36 -11.15 32.51 -1.53
N GLN A 37 -10.85 31.63 -2.49
CA GLN A 37 -9.48 31.32 -2.89
C GLN A 37 -8.77 32.52 -3.53
N GLU A 38 -9.47 33.36 -4.30
CA GLU A 38 -8.91 34.59 -4.87
C GLU A 38 -8.41 35.53 -3.76
N ARG A 39 -9.20 35.68 -2.70
CA ARG A 39 -8.83 36.46 -1.52
C ARG A 39 -7.62 35.87 -0.80
N ILE A 40 -7.54 34.55 -0.67
CA ILE A 40 -6.42 33.85 -0.03
C ILE A 40 -5.15 34.03 -0.86
N ALA A 41 -5.20 33.77 -2.17
CA ALA A 41 -4.05 33.93 -3.07
C ALA A 41 -3.49 35.36 -3.03
N ARG A 42 -4.35 36.39 -3.08
CA ARG A 42 -3.94 37.80 -2.94
C ARG A 42 -3.24 38.08 -1.61
N ARG A 43 -3.73 37.50 -0.52
CA ARG A 43 -3.10 37.64 0.81
C ARG A 43 -1.74 36.96 0.83
N GLU A 44 -1.64 35.73 0.35
CA GLU A 44 -0.38 34.97 0.37
C GLU A 44 0.71 35.63 -0.48
N ILE A 45 0.38 36.19 -1.65
CA ILE A 45 1.32 36.96 -2.49
C ILE A 45 1.93 38.14 -1.70
N ASP A 46 1.14 38.80 -0.85
CA ASP A 46 1.58 39.93 -0.03
C ASP A 46 2.30 39.50 1.26
N GLU A 47 1.88 38.41 1.89
CA GLU A 47 2.40 37.98 3.19
C GLU A 47 3.63 37.08 3.09
N VAL A 48 3.77 36.22 2.07
CA VAL A 48 4.94 35.33 1.91
C VAL A 48 6.25 36.12 1.93
N PRO A 49 6.43 37.23 1.19
CA PRO A 49 7.65 38.03 1.24
C PRO A 49 7.89 38.63 2.63
N LYS A 50 6.84 39.15 3.27
CA LYS A 50 6.93 39.77 4.61
C LYS A 50 7.32 38.77 5.68
N ARG A 51 6.76 37.55 5.63
CA ARG A 51 7.12 36.44 6.53
C ARG A 51 8.56 35.98 6.33
N ALA A 52 9.07 36.02 5.09
CA ALA A 52 10.47 35.73 4.82
C ALA A 52 11.39 36.85 5.34
N GLU A 53 11.01 38.12 5.15
CA GLU A 53 11.76 39.28 5.64
C GLU A 53 11.83 39.33 7.17
N SER A 54 10.72 39.06 7.86
CA SER A 54 10.68 39.02 9.33
C SER A 54 11.60 37.95 9.92
N ARG A 55 11.92 36.92 9.13
CA ARG A 55 12.80 35.81 9.53
C ARG A 55 14.29 36.10 9.32
N GLY A 56 14.61 37.25 8.72
CA GLY A 56 15.96 37.75 8.60
C GLY A 56 16.64 37.48 7.27
N PRO A 57 17.81 38.12 7.04
CA PRO A 57 18.50 38.11 5.75
C PRO A 57 18.99 36.72 5.32
N GLU A 58 19.37 35.88 6.29
CA GLU A 58 19.86 34.53 6.03
C GLU A 58 18.76 33.62 5.47
N PHE A 59 17.55 33.68 6.04
CA PHE A 59 16.41 32.95 5.50
C PHE A 59 15.96 33.52 4.14
N LEU A 60 16.05 34.84 3.96
CA LEU A 60 15.73 35.48 2.69
C LEU A 60 16.61 34.95 1.54
N GLU A 61 17.89 34.73 1.81
CA GLU A 61 18.84 34.15 0.86
C GLU A 61 18.60 32.65 0.69
N TYR A 62 18.45 31.90 1.79
CA TYR A 62 18.21 30.45 1.79
C TYR A 62 16.96 30.08 0.97
N SER A 63 15.84 30.75 1.20
CA SER A 63 14.56 30.47 0.54
C SER A 63 14.38 31.16 -0.81
N ALA A 64 15.41 31.84 -1.36
CA ALA A 64 15.23 32.71 -2.53
C ALA A 64 14.63 31.99 -3.74
N ALA A 65 15.12 30.78 -4.06
CA ALA A 65 14.65 30.01 -5.21
C ALA A 65 13.20 29.52 -5.04
N SER A 66 12.92 28.81 -3.93
CA SER A 66 11.58 28.28 -3.64
C SER A 66 10.55 29.38 -3.44
N ARG A 67 10.92 30.48 -2.78
CA ARG A 67 10.04 31.66 -2.60
C ARG A 67 9.69 32.32 -3.93
N THR A 68 10.67 32.54 -4.82
CA THR A 68 10.40 33.13 -6.14
C THR A 68 9.49 32.23 -6.97
N GLN A 69 9.71 30.91 -6.92
CA GLN A 69 8.86 29.95 -7.60
C GLN A 69 7.44 29.95 -7.04
N LEU A 70 7.28 29.94 -5.72
CA LEU A 70 5.97 30.02 -5.06
C LEU A 70 5.22 31.31 -5.44
N LEU A 71 5.88 32.46 -5.40
CA LEU A 71 5.25 33.73 -5.76
C LEU A 71 4.81 33.75 -7.23
N THR A 72 5.62 33.20 -8.13
CA THR A 72 5.29 33.08 -9.55
C THR A 72 4.03 32.23 -9.74
N HIS A 73 3.97 31.05 -9.12
CA HIS A 73 2.81 30.16 -9.26
C HIS A 73 1.57 30.66 -8.49
N LEU A 74 1.72 31.41 -7.41
CA LEU A 74 0.60 32.10 -6.76
C LEU A 74 0.01 33.20 -7.65
N GLU A 75 0.83 33.94 -8.40
CA GLU A 75 0.36 34.92 -9.38
C GLU A 75 -0.37 34.25 -10.56
N GLU A 76 0.17 33.15 -11.09
CA GLU A 76 -0.49 32.32 -12.11
C GLU A 76 -1.84 31.78 -11.61
N TYR A 77 -1.87 31.26 -10.39
CA TYR A 77 -3.08 30.76 -9.74
C TYR A 77 -4.12 31.86 -9.52
N LEU A 78 -3.71 33.05 -9.09
CA LEU A 78 -4.61 34.20 -8.94
C LEU A 78 -5.21 34.63 -10.29
N ASN A 79 -4.40 34.64 -11.36
CA ASN A 79 -4.89 34.94 -12.70
C ASN A 79 -5.91 33.90 -13.17
N TRP A 80 -5.65 32.62 -12.93
CA TRP A 80 -6.58 31.53 -13.23
C TRP A 80 -7.89 31.65 -12.44
N LEU A 81 -7.83 31.90 -11.13
CA LEU A 81 -9.02 32.13 -10.30
C LEU A 81 -9.87 33.30 -10.81
N THR A 82 -9.21 34.37 -11.27
CA THR A 82 -9.90 35.53 -11.86
C THR A 82 -10.63 35.15 -13.15
N LYS A 83 -9.98 34.41 -14.06
CA LYS A 83 -10.62 33.89 -15.28
C LYS A 83 -11.79 32.96 -14.96
N ALA A 84 -11.59 32.00 -14.06
CA ALA A 84 -12.61 31.03 -13.66
C ALA A 84 -13.83 31.74 -13.08
N LYS A 85 -13.62 32.75 -12.23
CA LYS A 85 -14.68 33.60 -11.69
C LYS A 85 -15.44 34.34 -12.78
N ASP A 86 -14.75 35.01 -13.69
CA ASP A 86 -15.38 35.77 -14.77
C ASP A 86 -16.20 34.86 -15.70
N ALA A 87 -15.69 33.66 -15.99
CA ALA A 87 -16.37 32.64 -16.79
C ALA A 87 -17.66 32.14 -16.12
N LEU A 88 -17.60 31.85 -14.81
CA LEU A 88 -18.75 31.42 -14.01
C LEU A 88 -19.79 32.54 -13.85
N GLU A 89 -19.38 33.78 -13.58
CA GLU A 89 -20.27 34.94 -13.45
C GLU A 89 -20.96 35.27 -14.78
N SER A 90 -20.25 35.09 -15.90
CA SER A 90 -20.78 35.31 -17.25
C SER A 90 -21.55 34.12 -17.81
N GLN A 91 -21.59 33.00 -17.10
CA GLN A 91 -22.15 31.72 -17.56
C GLN A 91 -21.63 31.29 -18.94
N ASN A 92 -20.34 31.56 -19.20
CA ASN A 92 -19.71 31.26 -20.48
C ASN A 92 -19.11 29.85 -20.45
N SER A 93 -19.82 28.89 -21.05
CA SER A 93 -19.38 27.48 -21.07
C SER A 93 -18.01 27.29 -21.74
N SER A 94 -17.67 28.07 -22.76
CA SER A 94 -16.38 27.93 -23.45
C SER A 94 -15.22 28.36 -22.55
N GLU A 95 -15.36 29.48 -21.85
CA GLU A 95 -14.34 29.98 -20.92
C GLU A 95 -14.26 29.11 -19.65
N THR A 96 -15.38 28.46 -19.26
CA THR A 96 -15.40 27.51 -18.15
C THR A 96 -14.63 26.23 -18.50
N VAL A 97 -14.77 25.73 -19.73
CA VAL A 97 -13.95 24.61 -20.24
C VAL A 97 -12.47 24.97 -20.26
N GLU A 98 -12.11 26.15 -20.78
CA GLU A 98 -10.73 26.62 -20.80
C GLU A 98 -10.14 26.74 -19.39
N ALA A 99 -10.90 27.30 -18.43
CA ALA A 99 -10.49 27.37 -17.04
C ALA A 99 -10.31 25.98 -16.41
N TYR A 100 -11.15 25.01 -16.74
CA TYR A 100 -11.00 23.62 -16.29
C TYR A 100 -9.72 22.97 -16.86
N GLU A 101 -9.44 23.15 -18.14
CA GLU A 101 -8.23 22.62 -18.79
C GLU A 101 -6.95 23.25 -18.23
N GLU A 102 -6.91 24.59 -18.07
CA GLU A 102 -5.77 25.30 -17.47
C GLU A 102 -5.46 24.82 -16.04
N SER A 103 -6.48 24.40 -15.28
CA SER A 103 -6.31 23.93 -13.90
C SER A 103 -5.41 22.69 -13.81
N GLN A 104 -5.34 21.86 -14.85
CA GLN A 104 -4.52 20.64 -14.84
C GLN A 104 -3.02 20.93 -14.81
N GLU A 105 -2.59 22.10 -15.30
CA GLU A 105 -1.20 22.52 -15.31
C GLU A 105 -0.85 23.41 -14.11
N ILE A 106 -1.75 24.32 -13.73
CA ILE A 106 -1.49 25.35 -12.71
C ILE A 106 -1.45 24.74 -11.30
N LEU A 107 -2.39 23.85 -10.99
CA LEU A 107 -2.55 23.34 -9.63
C LEU A 107 -1.37 22.44 -9.17
N PRO A 108 -0.87 21.49 -9.98
CA PRO A 108 0.30 20.70 -9.58
C PRO A 108 1.55 21.56 -9.36
N LYS A 109 1.76 22.59 -10.19
CA LYS A 109 2.90 23.52 -10.05
C LYS A 109 2.81 24.34 -8.77
N LEU A 110 1.62 24.83 -8.43
CA LEU A 110 1.40 25.55 -7.18
C LEU A 110 1.64 24.64 -5.97
N ASN A 111 1.11 23.42 -5.97
CA ASN A 111 1.28 22.47 -4.87
C ASN A 111 2.77 22.13 -4.66
N ALA A 112 3.49 21.80 -5.73
CA ALA A 112 4.92 21.52 -5.65
C ALA A 112 5.73 22.72 -5.11
N ALA A 113 5.36 23.95 -5.50
CA ALA A 113 6.02 25.16 -5.01
C ALA A 113 5.67 25.49 -3.54
N LEU A 114 4.43 25.23 -3.12
CA LEU A 114 4.00 25.34 -1.72
C LEU A 114 4.75 24.34 -0.86
N GLU A 115 4.87 23.09 -1.30
CA GLU A 115 5.64 22.04 -0.62
C GLU A 115 7.12 22.43 -0.50
N ALA A 116 7.75 22.86 -1.60
CA ALA A 116 9.16 23.26 -1.60
C ALA A 116 9.44 24.42 -0.65
N TYR A 117 8.64 25.49 -0.70
CA TYR A 117 8.81 26.63 0.21
C TYR A 117 8.48 26.27 1.67
N SER A 118 7.46 25.44 1.90
CA SER A 118 7.11 24.97 3.25
C SER A 118 8.21 24.09 3.85
N ALA A 119 8.84 23.24 3.04
CA ALA A 119 9.99 22.44 3.45
C ALA A 119 11.19 23.32 3.83
N ASP A 120 11.51 24.34 3.03
CA ASP A 120 12.54 25.32 3.37
C ASP A 120 12.21 26.09 4.65
N PHE A 121 10.95 26.49 4.80
CA PHE A 121 10.48 27.19 5.98
C PHE A 121 10.55 26.33 7.24
N ALA A 122 10.25 25.03 7.12
CA ALA A 122 10.29 24.10 8.23
C ALA A 122 11.73 23.77 8.64
N SER A 123 12.59 23.51 7.65
CA SER A 123 13.98 23.04 7.82
C SER A 123 14.98 24.16 8.16
N PHE A 124 14.62 25.44 7.93
CA PHE A 124 15.50 26.53 8.31
C PHE A 124 15.55 26.73 9.82
N GLY A 125 16.72 26.49 10.40
CA GLY A 125 17.04 26.74 11.79
C GLY A 125 18.34 26.04 12.23
N PRO A 126 18.62 25.97 13.54
CA PRO A 126 19.86 25.42 14.07
C PRO A 126 19.92 23.88 14.09
N PHE A 127 18.81 23.21 13.80
CA PHE A 127 18.65 21.76 13.87
C PHE A 127 18.59 21.13 12.47
N GLN A 128 18.84 19.82 12.40
CA GLN A 128 18.78 19.08 11.12
C GLN A 128 17.35 18.66 10.78
N SER A 129 16.54 18.38 11.79
CA SER A 129 15.16 17.95 11.64
C SER A 129 14.19 19.13 11.62
N ALA A 130 13.22 19.09 10.70
CA ALA A 130 12.17 20.10 10.59
C ALA A 130 11.31 20.21 11.87
N PRO A 131 10.97 19.11 12.59
CA PRO A 131 10.28 19.20 13.86
C PRO A 131 11.05 19.95 14.95
N ALA A 132 12.36 19.69 15.13
CA ALA A 132 13.15 20.39 16.13
C ALA A 132 13.25 21.89 15.83
N ASN A 133 13.46 22.24 14.55
CA ASN A 133 13.42 23.64 14.11
C ASN A 133 12.06 24.30 14.36
N THR A 134 10.96 23.56 14.18
CA THR A 134 9.61 24.05 14.46
C THR A 134 9.39 24.32 15.94
N LEU A 135 9.75 23.36 16.80
CA LEU A 135 9.63 23.52 18.24
C LEU A 135 10.51 24.67 18.76
N HIS A 136 11.73 24.81 18.24
CA HIS A 136 12.59 25.92 18.62
C HIS A 136 11.94 27.27 18.31
N ARG A 137 11.32 27.42 17.13
CA ARG A 137 10.56 28.63 16.77
C ARG A 137 9.38 28.87 17.70
N MET A 138 8.71 27.82 18.18
CA MET A 138 7.64 27.99 19.17
C MET A 138 8.20 28.59 20.46
N THR A 139 9.39 28.18 20.91
CA THR A 139 10.03 28.79 22.09
C THR A 139 10.33 30.28 21.90
N GLU A 140 10.78 30.68 20.71
CA GLU A 140 11.03 32.08 20.36
C GLU A 140 9.72 32.89 20.32
N GLY A 141 8.70 32.40 19.62
CA GLY A 141 7.41 33.06 19.48
C GLY A 141 6.64 33.20 20.81
N ILE A 142 6.78 32.22 21.71
CA ILE A 142 6.24 32.31 23.07
C ILE A 142 6.99 33.36 23.89
N ALA A 143 8.32 33.43 23.75
CA ALA A 143 9.14 34.41 24.46
C ALA A 143 8.89 35.86 23.99
N THR A 144 8.59 36.07 22.71
CA THR A 144 8.24 37.38 22.14
C THR A 144 6.77 37.76 22.35
N GLY A 145 5.92 36.80 22.75
CA GLY A 145 4.48 36.99 22.95
C GLY A 145 3.67 36.94 21.65
N GLU A 146 4.27 36.53 20.54
CA GLU A 146 3.60 36.29 19.26
C GLU A 146 2.72 35.04 19.31
N LEU A 147 3.08 34.07 20.15
CA LEU A 147 2.35 32.82 20.34
C LEU A 147 1.87 32.65 21.80
N PRO A 148 0.70 32.03 22.01
CA PRO A 148 0.25 31.66 23.35
C PRO A 148 1.11 30.52 23.90
N LYS A 149 1.31 30.48 25.22
CA LYS A 149 2.04 29.37 25.88
C LYS A 149 1.48 27.98 25.56
N ALA A 150 0.16 27.89 25.35
CA ALA A 150 -0.50 26.64 24.98
C ALA A 150 0.03 26.03 23.67
N ALA A 151 0.57 26.85 22.76
CA ALA A 151 1.13 26.39 21.49
C ALA A 151 2.26 25.38 21.67
N TRP A 152 3.08 25.49 22.73
CA TRP A 152 4.13 24.51 23.00
C TRP A 152 3.58 23.09 23.15
N ARG A 153 2.55 22.95 24.00
CA ARG A 153 1.88 21.68 24.25
C ARG A 153 1.24 21.14 22.98
N GLU A 154 0.48 21.97 22.26
CA GLU A 154 -0.22 21.56 21.04
C GLU A 154 0.74 20.99 19.98
N TYR A 155 1.92 21.62 19.80
CA TYR A 155 2.90 21.14 18.82
C TYR A 155 3.67 19.90 19.31
N CYS A 156 3.97 19.78 20.61
CA CYS A 156 4.57 18.56 21.15
C CYS A 156 3.62 17.37 20.97
N GLU A 157 2.34 17.51 21.34
CA GLU A 157 1.30 16.48 21.16
C GLU A 157 1.05 16.16 19.68
N TYR A 158 1.16 17.15 18.79
CA TYR A 158 1.07 16.94 17.35
C TYR A 158 2.21 16.05 16.83
N TYR A 159 3.46 16.36 17.18
CA TYR A 159 4.61 15.57 16.75
C TYR A 159 4.65 14.19 17.41
N GLN A 160 4.26 14.09 18.67
CA GLN A 160 4.16 12.81 19.39
C GLN A 160 3.17 11.86 18.70
N ARG A 161 1.93 12.32 18.42
CA ARG A 161 0.97 11.52 17.66
C ARG A 161 1.48 11.14 16.26
N GLY A 162 2.20 12.05 15.61
CA GLY A 162 2.82 11.76 14.32
C GLY A 162 3.91 10.68 14.39
N ILE A 163 4.66 10.62 15.49
CA ILE A 163 5.67 9.59 15.75
C ILE A 163 5.01 8.26 16.10
N GLU A 164 4.03 8.27 17.00
CA GLU A 164 3.25 7.08 17.39
C GLU A 164 2.59 6.42 16.17
N GLY A 165 1.93 7.22 15.32
CA GLY A 165 1.35 6.71 14.08
C GLY A 165 2.38 6.17 13.08
N ARG A 166 3.63 6.66 13.10
CA ARG A 166 4.72 6.04 12.32
C ARG A 166 5.16 4.72 12.92
N ILE A 167 5.29 4.62 14.24
CA ILE A 167 5.65 3.38 14.93
C ILE A 167 4.64 2.27 14.65
N GLU A 168 3.34 2.58 14.69
CA GLU A 168 2.27 1.63 14.34
C GLU A 168 2.43 1.10 12.91
N GLN A 169 2.81 1.96 11.96
CA GLN A 169 3.06 1.55 10.57
C GLN A 169 4.31 0.68 10.39
N LEU A 170 5.25 0.69 11.34
CA LEU A 170 6.48 -0.10 11.24
C LEU A 170 6.25 -1.60 11.43
N GLU A 171 5.14 -2.02 12.03
CA GLU A 171 4.84 -3.45 12.23
C GLU A 171 4.76 -4.22 10.90
N GLN A 172 4.36 -3.53 9.83
CA GLN A 172 4.22 -4.11 8.49
C GLN A 172 5.50 -4.04 7.64
N VAL A 173 6.53 -3.32 8.10
CA VAL A 173 7.75 -3.10 7.32
C VAL A 173 8.65 -4.33 7.43
N GLN A 174 9.00 -4.93 6.29
CA GLN A 174 9.84 -6.14 6.21
C GLN A 174 11.21 -5.83 5.58
N LEU A 175 11.87 -4.80 6.11
CA LEU A 175 13.21 -4.38 5.66
C LEU A 175 14.13 -4.22 6.87
N PRO A 176 15.42 -4.53 6.71
CA PRO A 176 16.40 -4.36 7.78
C PRO A 176 16.55 -2.88 8.15
N GLY A 177 16.84 -2.61 9.43
CA GLY A 177 16.85 -1.28 10.03
C GLY A 177 15.52 -0.87 10.65
N ARG A 178 14.51 -1.74 10.62
CA ARG A 178 13.21 -1.53 11.29
C ARG A 178 13.39 -1.37 12.79
N THR A 179 14.22 -2.18 13.43
CA THR A 179 14.44 -2.10 14.88
C THR A 179 15.09 -0.76 15.24
N LEU A 180 16.13 -0.38 14.52
CA LEU A 180 16.78 0.93 14.68
C LEU A 180 15.82 2.11 14.43
N LEU A 181 14.94 2.00 13.43
CA LEU A 181 13.94 3.01 13.13
C LEU A 181 12.94 3.16 14.29
N ARG A 182 12.43 2.04 14.80
CA ARG A 182 11.53 2.00 15.95
C ARG A 182 12.17 2.60 17.18
N GLU A 183 13.37 2.16 17.54
CA GLU A 183 14.11 2.70 18.69
C GLU A 183 14.36 4.21 18.57
N SER A 184 14.66 4.70 17.36
CA SER A 184 14.87 6.12 17.12
C SER A 184 13.58 6.93 17.29
N TYR A 185 12.44 6.39 16.87
CA TYR A 185 11.13 7.02 17.08
C TYR A 185 10.67 6.93 18.54
N ASP A 186 10.79 5.77 19.19
CA ASP A 186 10.47 5.59 20.61
C ASP A 186 11.27 6.59 21.46
N ARG A 187 12.57 6.71 21.21
CA ARG A 187 13.43 7.71 21.87
C ARG A 187 13.00 9.14 21.57
N SER A 188 12.56 9.43 20.36
CA SER A 188 12.05 10.76 19.99
C SER A 188 10.76 11.09 20.73
N ALA A 189 9.85 10.12 20.86
CA ALA A 189 8.60 10.25 21.60
C ALA A 189 8.85 10.46 23.09
N ASP A 190 9.74 9.67 23.71
CA ASP A 190 10.14 9.82 25.11
C ASP A 190 10.70 11.23 25.41
N ILE A 191 11.58 11.73 24.55
CA ILE A 191 12.15 13.08 24.71
C ILE A 191 11.06 14.15 24.56
N LEU A 192 10.12 13.98 23.62
CA LEU A 192 8.99 14.92 23.48
C LEU A 192 8.08 14.89 24.70
N GLN A 193 7.83 13.72 25.29
CA GLN A 193 7.06 13.58 26.52
C GLN A 193 7.75 14.31 27.68
N ASP A 194 9.07 14.16 27.84
CA ASP A 194 9.85 14.91 28.83
C ASP A 194 9.76 16.43 28.61
N LEU A 195 9.83 16.87 27.34
CA LEU A 195 9.70 18.29 26.95
C LEU A 195 8.29 18.85 27.16
N LEU A 196 7.26 18.01 27.08
CA LEU A 196 5.87 18.34 27.39
C LEU A 196 5.69 18.62 28.89
N GLU A 197 6.34 17.82 29.73
CA GLU A 197 6.32 17.94 31.19
C GLU A 197 7.22 19.07 31.69
N GLN A 198 8.32 19.33 31.00
CA GLN A 198 9.35 20.31 31.36
C GLN A 198 9.55 21.34 30.24
N GLU A 199 8.54 22.20 30.06
CA GLU A 199 8.61 23.30 29.08
C GLU A 199 9.90 24.13 29.25
N PRO A 200 10.68 24.33 28.18
CA PRO A 200 11.89 25.15 28.24
C PRO A 200 11.54 26.59 28.66
N PRO A 201 12.16 27.13 29.73
CA PRO A 201 11.78 28.44 30.26
C PRO A 201 12.22 29.61 29.37
N THR A 202 13.12 29.37 28.41
CA THR A 202 13.70 30.38 27.52
C THR A 202 14.06 29.75 26.17
N PRO A 203 14.19 30.54 25.09
CA PRO A 203 14.65 30.04 23.80
C PRO A 203 16.04 29.37 23.85
N ASP A 204 16.98 29.93 24.61
CA ASP A 204 18.31 29.34 24.80
C ASP A 204 18.25 27.97 25.48
N ALA A 205 17.37 27.81 26.48
CA ALA A 205 17.11 26.51 27.09
C ALA A 205 16.44 25.55 26.10
N GLY A 206 15.53 26.05 25.26
CA GLY A 206 14.93 25.27 24.18
C GLY A 206 15.96 24.76 23.18
N LEU A 207 16.95 25.58 22.82
CA LEU A 207 18.05 25.20 21.93
C LEU A 207 18.86 24.01 22.49
N GLU A 208 19.14 23.99 23.79
CA GLU A 208 19.87 22.88 24.41
C GLU A 208 18.98 21.64 24.58
N SER A 209 17.73 21.81 25.04
CA SER A 209 16.82 20.70 25.31
C SER A 209 16.33 19.98 24.04
N LEU A 210 16.34 20.65 22.87
CA LEU A 210 15.93 20.05 21.60
C LEU A 210 17.05 19.29 20.88
N LYS A 211 18.33 19.42 21.26
CA LYS A 211 19.43 18.67 20.61
C LYS A 211 19.26 17.14 20.67
N PRO A 212 18.86 16.55 21.81
CA PRO A 212 18.63 15.11 21.87
C PRO A 212 17.47 14.66 20.97
N PHE A 213 16.40 15.46 20.93
CA PHE A 213 15.25 15.22 20.05
C PHE A 213 15.64 15.30 18.58
N ASP A 214 16.36 16.36 18.18
CA ASP A 214 16.87 16.52 16.82
C ASP A 214 17.71 15.33 16.38
N HIS A 215 18.63 14.88 17.24
CA HIS A 215 19.49 13.74 16.93
C HIS A 215 18.70 12.44 16.75
N ALA A 216 17.75 12.14 17.64
CA ALA A 216 16.93 10.94 17.55
C ALA A 216 16.01 10.97 16.32
N TYR A 217 15.31 12.08 16.09
CA TYR A 217 14.38 12.22 14.97
C TYR A 217 15.11 12.21 13.62
N HIS A 218 16.24 12.92 13.52
CA HIS A 218 17.03 12.93 12.29
C HIS A 218 17.62 11.54 11.98
N THR A 219 18.00 10.78 13.02
CA THR A 219 18.41 9.38 12.83
C THR A 219 17.25 8.56 12.27
N ALA A 220 16.05 8.69 12.82
CA ALA A 220 14.85 8.02 12.30
C ALA A 220 14.56 8.39 10.83
N GLU A 221 14.56 9.68 10.48
CA GLU A 221 14.37 10.13 9.09
C GLU A 221 15.42 9.54 8.14
N LYS A 222 16.68 9.47 8.58
CA LYS A 222 17.77 8.93 7.78
C LYS A 222 17.59 7.43 7.52
N VAL A 223 17.24 6.67 8.55
CA VAL A 223 16.96 5.23 8.46
C VAL A 223 15.76 5.00 7.53
N GLU A 224 14.67 5.75 7.71
CA GLU A 224 13.47 5.67 6.87
C GLU A 224 13.78 5.98 5.39
N ASN A 225 14.60 7.00 5.12
CA ASN A 225 15.01 7.35 3.76
C ASN A 225 15.86 6.25 3.12
N LEU A 226 16.82 5.66 3.84
CA LEU A 226 17.60 4.54 3.32
C LEU A 226 16.73 3.32 2.98
N MET A 227 15.74 3.02 3.83
CA MET A 227 14.77 1.94 3.58
C MET A 227 13.89 2.24 2.35
N LYS A 228 13.40 3.47 2.19
CA LYS A 228 12.63 3.91 1.00
C LYS A 228 13.48 3.84 -0.27
N GLU A 229 14.73 4.28 -0.20
CA GLU A 229 15.61 4.20 -1.36
C GLU A 229 15.88 2.74 -1.76
N ALA A 230 15.98 1.83 -0.80
CA ALA A 230 16.25 0.41 -1.05
C ALA A 230 15.13 -0.29 -1.84
N THR A 231 13.88 0.13 -1.67
CA THR A 231 12.74 -0.41 -2.42
C THR A 231 12.60 0.20 -3.82
N GLN A 232 13.12 1.42 -4.02
CA GLN A 232 13.04 2.12 -5.31
C GLN A 232 14.20 1.80 -6.25
N SER A 233 15.38 1.47 -5.69
CA SER A 233 16.60 1.24 -6.47
C SER A 233 17.57 0.34 -5.71
N GLY A 234 18.03 -0.71 -6.37
CA GLY A 234 18.91 -1.72 -5.77
C GLY A 234 19.81 -2.40 -6.79
N ASP A 235 20.95 -2.89 -6.30
CA ASP A 235 21.92 -3.65 -7.10
C ASP A 235 21.55 -5.14 -7.17
N THR A 236 20.58 -5.57 -6.37
CA THR A 236 20.11 -6.96 -6.27
C THR A 236 18.59 -7.00 -6.46
N PRO A 237 18.03 -8.15 -6.85
CA PRO A 237 16.58 -8.35 -6.95
C PRO A 237 15.87 -8.41 -5.59
N ILE A 238 16.60 -8.64 -4.49
CA ILE A 238 16.04 -8.77 -3.13
C ILE A 238 16.08 -7.42 -2.40
N PRO A 239 14.93 -6.77 -2.10
CA PRO A 239 14.90 -5.46 -1.46
C PRO A 239 15.56 -5.42 -0.08
N ALA A 240 15.45 -6.49 0.70
CA ALA A 240 16.09 -6.59 2.02
C ALA A 240 17.62 -6.56 1.91
N THR A 241 18.20 -7.25 0.92
CA THR A 241 19.64 -7.23 0.66
C THR A 241 20.09 -5.83 0.24
N ASN A 242 19.30 -5.15 -0.60
CA ASN A 242 19.59 -3.76 -0.99
C ASN A 242 19.57 -2.81 0.21
N ALA A 243 18.61 -2.97 1.11
CA ALA A 243 18.52 -2.17 2.32
C ALA A 243 19.77 -2.35 3.20
N LEU A 244 20.14 -3.60 3.49
CA LEU A 244 21.37 -3.93 4.21
C LEU A 244 22.59 -3.22 3.59
N LEU A 245 22.81 -3.42 2.29
CA LEU A 245 23.94 -2.81 1.57
C LEU A 245 23.95 -1.28 1.63
N LYS A 246 22.78 -0.64 1.63
CA LYS A 246 22.65 0.83 1.77
C LYS A 246 23.01 1.32 3.17
N PHE A 247 22.66 0.60 4.23
CA PHE A 247 23.14 0.92 5.58
C PHE A 247 24.66 0.87 5.66
N PHE A 248 25.28 -0.15 5.06
CA PHE A 248 26.73 -0.31 5.06
C PHE A 248 27.49 0.67 4.18
N SER A 249 26.90 1.13 3.07
CA SER A 249 27.47 2.22 2.28
C SER A 249 27.45 3.56 3.04
N HIS A 250 26.56 3.70 4.03
CA HIS A 250 26.46 4.85 4.93
C HIS A 250 26.97 4.57 6.34
N ARG A 251 27.77 3.52 6.55
CA ARG A 251 28.21 3.08 7.90
C ARG A 251 28.89 4.15 8.75
N GLU A 252 29.59 5.11 8.15
CA GLU A 252 30.17 6.28 8.84
C GLU A 252 29.13 7.13 9.60
N SER A 253 27.86 7.02 9.19
CA SER A 253 26.72 7.71 9.79
C SER A 253 26.10 6.95 10.96
N PHE A 254 26.46 5.68 11.15
CA PHE A 254 25.85 4.78 12.11
C PHE A 254 26.92 4.21 13.05
N GLY A 255 26.55 4.01 14.31
CA GLY A 255 27.41 3.28 15.23
C GLY A 255 27.46 1.80 14.87
N ARG A 256 28.51 1.09 15.31
CA ARG A 256 28.61 -0.36 15.15
C ARG A 256 27.40 -1.11 15.70
N GLU A 257 26.88 -0.68 16.85
CA GLU A 257 25.68 -1.26 17.48
C GLU A 257 24.45 -1.13 16.58
N ALA A 258 24.23 0.04 15.97
CA ALA A 258 23.15 0.27 15.03
C ALA A 258 23.30 -0.61 13.76
N LEU A 259 24.53 -0.77 13.25
CA LEU A 259 24.79 -1.64 12.09
C LEU A 259 24.61 -3.11 12.44
N ALA A 260 24.96 -3.54 13.66
CA ALA A 260 24.72 -4.90 14.11
C ALA A 260 23.22 -5.21 14.17
N GLY A 261 22.40 -4.30 14.72
CA GLY A 261 20.93 -4.45 14.72
C GLY A 261 20.33 -4.50 13.31
N VAL A 262 20.92 -3.80 12.33
CA VAL A 262 20.50 -3.90 10.92
C VAL A 262 20.81 -5.29 10.34
N VAL A 263 21.95 -5.90 10.70
CA VAL A 263 22.28 -7.26 10.27
C VAL A 263 21.38 -8.29 10.95
N GLU A 264 21.09 -8.12 12.24
CA GLU A 264 20.15 -8.96 12.98
C GLU A 264 18.75 -8.93 12.35
N ASP A 265 18.21 -7.73 12.07
CA ASP A 265 16.94 -7.58 11.34
C ASP A 265 16.99 -8.29 9.97
N TYR A 266 18.13 -8.26 9.28
CA TYR A 266 18.30 -8.93 8.00
C TYR A 266 18.31 -10.45 8.16
N GLY A 267 19.01 -10.96 9.16
CA GLY A 267 19.03 -12.38 9.53
C GLY A 267 17.62 -12.89 9.82
N GLU A 268 16.84 -12.21 10.66
CA GLU A 268 15.45 -12.57 10.97
C GLU A 268 14.55 -12.61 9.72
N ILE A 269 14.73 -11.64 8.80
CA ILE A 269 13.99 -11.62 7.54
C ILE A 269 14.32 -12.85 6.69
N MET A 270 15.61 -13.22 6.61
CA MET A 270 16.04 -14.39 5.87
C MET A 270 15.59 -15.69 6.54
N ASP A 271 15.63 -15.78 7.87
CA ASP A 271 15.12 -16.92 8.66
C ASP A 271 13.68 -17.24 8.32
N ARG A 272 12.82 -16.24 8.38
CA ARG A 272 11.42 -16.43 7.98
C ARG A 272 11.28 -16.78 6.49
N TYR A 273 12.14 -16.27 5.61
CA TYR A 273 12.13 -16.68 4.20
C TYR A 273 12.49 -18.16 4.05
N SER A 274 13.53 -18.62 4.73
CA SER A 274 13.98 -20.01 4.70
C SER A 274 12.94 -20.96 5.30
N GLU A 275 12.38 -20.63 6.47
CA GLU A 275 11.32 -21.41 7.10
C GLU A 275 10.11 -21.57 6.17
N ASN A 276 9.65 -20.47 5.56
CA ASN A 276 8.55 -20.50 4.60
C ASN A 276 8.89 -21.36 3.36
N PHE A 277 10.13 -21.30 2.88
CA PHE A 277 10.58 -22.10 1.76
C PHE A 277 10.64 -23.59 2.11
N GLU A 278 11.23 -23.95 3.26
CA GLU A 278 11.30 -25.33 3.74
C GLU A 278 9.91 -25.94 3.96
N ASP A 279 9.00 -25.18 4.57
CA ASP A 279 7.61 -25.59 4.75
C ASP A 279 6.92 -25.82 3.40
N ALA A 280 7.17 -24.98 2.40
CA ALA A 280 6.65 -25.18 1.06
C ALA A 280 7.28 -26.40 0.37
N ALA A 281 8.61 -26.55 0.47
CA ALA A 281 9.38 -27.63 -0.15
C ALA A 281 9.05 -29.01 0.46
N SER A 282 8.60 -29.06 1.72
CA SER A 282 8.17 -30.29 2.38
C SER A 282 6.87 -30.87 1.80
N ARG A 283 6.12 -30.08 1.03
CA ARG A 283 4.86 -30.51 0.41
C ARG A 283 5.15 -31.31 -0.87
N PRO A 284 4.45 -32.43 -1.11
CA PRO A 284 4.59 -33.18 -2.36
C PRO A 284 4.27 -32.30 -3.56
N THR A 285 5.13 -32.32 -4.58
CA THR A 285 4.92 -31.62 -5.86
C THR A 285 5.08 -32.59 -7.03
N ASP A 286 4.20 -32.49 -8.02
CA ASP A 286 4.25 -33.31 -9.24
C ASP A 286 5.17 -32.72 -10.33
N SER A 287 5.71 -31.51 -10.11
CA SER A 287 6.63 -30.85 -11.05
C SER A 287 8.06 -31.34 -10.84
N ALA A 288 8.58 -32.12 -11.80
CA ALA A 288 9.99 -32.55 -11.79
C ALA A 288 10.97 -31.36 -11.80
N LEU A 289 10.61 -30.25 -12.44
CA LEU A 289 11.41 -29.02 -12.44
C LEU A 289 11.55 -28.45 -11.03
N VAL A 290 10.45 -28.43 -10.26
CA VAL A 290 10.45 -27.97 -8.87
C VAL A 290 11.23 -28.94 -7.97
N GLN A 291 11.08 -30.26 -8.16
CA GLN A 291 11.83 -31.27 -7.40
C GLN A 291 13.34 -31.16 -7.61
N GLU A 292 13.79 -30.82 -8.81
CA GLU A 292 15.22 -30.62 -9.13
C GLU A 292 15.76 -29.28 -8.60
N GLU A 293 14.90 -28.25 -8.51
CA GLU A 293 15.31 -26.91 -8.07
C GLU A 293 15.36 -26.78 -6.54
N ILE A 294 14.51 -27.49 -5.79
CA ILE A 294 14.47 -27.43 -4.31
C ILE A 294 15.86 -27.59 -3.67
N PRO A 295 16.66 -28.62 -3.98
CA PRO A 295 17.99 -28.78 -3.38
C PRO A 295 18.95 -27.63 -3.71
N ARG A 296 18.84 -27.04 -4.90
CA ARG A 296 19.68 -25.90 -5.31
C ARG A 296 19.33 -24.65 -4.54
N THR A 297 18.05 -24.39 -4.33
CA THR A 297 17.59 -23.26 -3.52
C THR A 297 18.05 -23.40 -2.07
N LEU A 298 17.99 -24.62 -1.50
CA LEU A 298 18.54 -24.88 -0.17
C LEU A 298 20.06 -24.63 -0.09
N ASP A 299 20.83 -25.14 -1.06
CA ASP A 299 22.28 -24.88 -1.13
C ASP A 299 22.59 -23.37 -1.25
N ASN A 300 21.78 -22.63 -2.02
CA ASN A 300 21.91 -21.18 -2.19
C ASN A 300 21.55 -20.43 -0.90
N LEU A 301 20.52 -20.88 -0.17
CA LEU A 301 20.14 -20.32 1.13
C LEU A 301 21.26 -20.52 2.15
N ASP A 302 21.79 -21.74 2.28
CA ASP A 302 22.93 -22.05 3.16
C ASP A 302 24.15 -21.16 2.86
N ALA A 303 24.47 -20.97 1.57
CA ALA A 303 25.56 -20.10 1.16
C ALA A 303 25.30 -18.61 1.49
N HIS A 304 24.04 -18.18 1.41
CA HIS A 304 23.62 -16.83 1.75
C HIS A 304 23.72 -16.60 3.27
N TYR A 305 23.26 -17.56 4.09
CA TYR A 305 23.39 -17.51 5.55
C TYR A 305 24.82 -17.48 6.03
N ALA A 306 25.69 -18.32 5.46
CA ALA A 306 27.11 -18.28 5.80
C ALA A 306 27.72 -16.89 5.57
N ALA A 307 27.26 -16.16 4.53
CA ALA A 307 27.71 -14.79 4.30
C ALA A 307 27.14 -13.77 5.31
N ILE A 308 25.95 -14.01 5.86
CA ILE A 308 25.35 -13.20 6.93
C ILE A 308 26.10 -13.43 8.25
N GLU A 309 26.32 -14.68 8.64
CA GLU A 309 27.07 -15.03 9.86
C GLU A 309 28.50 -14.45 9.82
N GLU A 310 29.22 -14.60 8.70
CA GLU A 310 30.55 -14.01 8.52
C GLU A 310 30.52 -12.46 8.55
N LEU A 311 29.41 -11.84 8.14
CA LEU A 311 29.23 -10.38 8.20
C LEU A 311 29.07 -9.90 9.65
N GLU A 312 28.30 -10.61 10.46
CA GLU A 312 28.20 -10.36 11.91
C GLU A 312 29.58 -10.47 12.58
N GLU A 313 30.33 -11.53 12.30
CA GLU A 313 31.69 -11.70 12.82
C GLU A 313 32.63 -10.57 12.37
N ALA A 314 32.59 -10.18 11.09
CA ALA A 314 33.44 -9.12 10.55
C ALA A 314 33.14 -7.75 11.20
N LEU A 315 31.87 -7.47 11.47
CA LEU A 315 31.46 -6.30 12.25
C LEU A 315 31.99 -6.36 13.68
N GLU A 316 31.93 -7.54 14.28
CA GLU A 316 32.42 -7.73 15.64
C GLU A 316 33.94 -7.52 15.76
N GLU A 317 34.69 -7.98 14.78
CA GLU A 317 36.14 -7.83 14.69
C GLU A 317 36.57 -6.46 14.15
N SER A 318 35.64 -5.68 13.57
CA SER A 318 35.91 -4.43 12.86
C SER A 318 36.88 -4.60 11.68
N ASP A 319 36.72 -5.69 10.95
CA ASP A 319 37.54 -6.03 9.77
C ASP A 319 36.92 -5.48 8.48
N GLU A 320 37.18 -4.21 8.21
CA GLU A 320 36.72 -3.51 6.99
C GLU A 320 37.12 -4.21 5.69
N SER A 321 38.22 -4.96 5.68
CA SER A 321 38.70 -5.64 4.47
C SER A 321 37.85 -6.86 4.10
N LYS A 322 37.23 -7.51 5.08
CA LYS A 322 36.28 -8.61 4.87
C LYS A 322 34.91 -8.11 4.43
N LEU A 323 34.49 -6.92 4.87
CA LEU A 323 33.15 -6.38 4.56
C LEU A 323 32.89 -6.27 3.05
N GLU A 324 33.85 -5.76 2.27
CA GLU A 324 33.69 -5.63 0.82
C GLU A 324 33.56 -6.99 0.11
N GLU A 325 34.31 -7.99 0.54
CA GLU A 325 34.23 -9.36 0.04
C GLU A 325 32.86 -9.98 0.36
N LEU A 326 32.39 -9.81 1.60
CA LEU A 326 31.10 -10.32 2.06
C LEU A 326 29.93 -9.66 1.34
N PHE A 327 29.98 -8.35 1.07
CA PHE A 327 28.95 -7.70 0.24
C PHE A 327 28.91 -8.24 -1.18
N SER A 328 30.08 -8.53 -1.78
CA SER A 328 30.10 -9.17 -3.10
C SER A 328 29.51 -10.57 -3.06
N ARG A 329 29.73 -11.33 -1.98
CA ARG A 329 29.14 -12.66 -1.77
C ARG A 329 27.64 -12.60 -1.56
N LEU A 330 27.14 -11.66 -0.73
CA LEU A 330 25.71 -11.44 -0.50
C LEU A 330 24.98 -11.06 -1.79
N LYS A 331 25.55 -10.17 -2.61
CA LYS A 331 25.00 -9.85 -3.94
C LYS A 331 24.93 -11.09 -4.83
N SER A 332 26.05 -11.81 -4.95
CA SER A 332 26.12 -13.00 -5.81
C SER A 332 25.15 -14.10 -5.38
N THR A 333 24.96 -14.31 -4.08
CA THR A 333 24.03 -15.33 -3.56
C THR A 333 22.58 -14.85 -3.65
N ALA A 334 22.29 -13.56 -3.50
CA ALA A 334 20.97 -12.99 -3.78
C ALA A 334 20.57 -13.16 -5.25
N ASP A 335 21.50 -12.97 -6.19
CA ASP A 335 21.24 -13.22 -7.62
C ASP A 335 20.92 -14.69 -7.89
N LEU A 336 21.61 -15.63 -7.23
CA LEU A 336 21.32 -17.06 -7.37
C LEU A 336 19.96 -17.46 -6.78
N LEU A 337 19.54 -16.81 -5.68
CA LEU A 337 18.20 -17.01 -5.12
C LEU A 337 17.12 -16.49 -6.06
N GLU A 338 17.37 -15.39 -6.77
CA GLU A 338 16.48 -14.89 -7.82
C GLU A 338 16.42 -15.82 -9.03
N GLU A 339 17.54 -16.37 -9.47
CA GLU A 339 17.54 -17.39 -10.53
C GLU A 339 16.65 -18.59 -10.14
N SER A 340 16.75 -19.07 -8.90
CA SER A 340 15.84 -20.09 -8.39
C SER A 340 14.38 -19.61 -8.38
N ARG A 341 14.13 -18.36 -7.99
CA ARG A 341 12.79 -17.72 -8.01
C ARG A 341 12.17 -17.76 -9.42
N GLU A 342 12.93 -17.38 -10.44
CA GLU A 342 12.49 -17.38 -11.85
C GLU A 342 12.17 -18.80 -12.33
N VAL A 343 12.90 -19.83 -11.87
CA VAL A 343 12.59 -21.24 -12.17
C VAL A 343 11.26 -21.64 -11.56
N TYR A 344 10.96 -21.22 -10.33
CA TYR A 344 9.66 -21.46 -9.70
C TYR A 344 8.53 -20.69 -10.40
N GLU A 345 8.73 -19.44 -10.81
CA GLU A 345 7.75 -18.70 -11.64
C GLU A 345 7.47 -19.42 -12.95
N THR A 346 8.53 -19.85 -13.62
CA THR A 346 8.43 -20.59 -14.87
C THR A 346 7.68 -21.91 -14.65
N ALA A 347 7.97 -22.63 -13.56
CA ALA A 347 7.24 -23.84 -13.21
C ALA A 347 5.75 -23.57 -12.93
N ALA A 348 5.42 -22.46 -12.24
CA ALA A 348 4.05 -22.04 -11.95
C ALA A 348 3.28 -21.69 -13.23
N LEU A 349 3.88 -20.92 -14.15
CA LEU A 349 3.32 -20.62 -15.48
C LEU A 349 3.09 -21.87 -16.32
N HIS A 350 3.88 -22.92 -16.07
CA HIS A 350 3.82 -24.21 -16.76
C HIS A 350 3.00 -25.27 -16.04
N GLN A 351 2.25 -24.95 -14.98
CA GLN A 351 1.36 -25.91 -14.31
C GLN A 351 0.17 -26.38 -15.17
N THR A 352 -0.08 -25.74 -16.32
CA THR A 352 -1.03 -26.23 -17.34
C THR A 352 -0.39 -27.22 -18.33
N ASN A 353 0.90 -27.53 -18.20
CA ASN A 353 1.62 -28.37 -19.14
C ASN A 353 1.33 -29.87 -18.96
N ILE A 354 1.26 -30.57 -20.08
CA ILE A 354 1.03 -32.01 -20.15
C ILE A 354 2.36 -32.74 -20.07
N ALA A 355 2.56 -33.50 -18.99
CA ALA A 355 3.70 -34.39 -18.86
C ALA A 355 3.61 -35.52 -19.91
N CYS A 356 4.70 -35.73 -20.67
CA CYS A 356 4.76 -36.81 -21.63
C CYS A 356 4.82 -38.18 -20.90
N PRO A 357 3.88 -39.11 -21.16
CA PRO A 357 3.86 -40.40 -20.46
C PRO A 357 5.03 -41.33 -20.84
N SER A 358 5.72 -41.05 -21.94
CA SER A 358 6.83 -41.88 -22.44
C SER A 358 8.19 -41.41 -21.94
N CYS A 359 8.42 -40.09 -21.83
CA CYS A 359 9.73 -39.54 -21.45
C CYS A 359 9.71 -38.58 -20.26
N GLY A 360 8.55 -38.31 -19.65
CA GLY A 360 8.40 -37.44 -18.48
C GLY A 360 8.58 -35.95 -18.75
N ARG A 361 8.96 -35.55 -19.96
CA ARG A 361 9.15 -34.13 -20.32
C ARG A 361 7.81 -33.39 -20.25
N SER A 362 7.78 -32.25 -19.57
CA SER A 362 6.66 -31.31 -19.54
C SER A 362 6.54 -30.59 -20.88
N ASN A 363 5.33 -30.48 -21.45
CA ASN A 363 5.08 -29.83 -22.74
C ASN A 363 3.88 -28.87 -22.63
N PRO A 364 3.89 -27.74 -23.36
CA PRO A 364 2.74 -26.83 -23.44
C PRO A 364 1.43 -27.56 -23.77
N PRO A 365 0.29 -27.14 -23.20
CA PRO A 365 -1.02 -27.78 -23.45
C PRO A 365 -1.46 -27.70 -24.93
N GLU A 366 -0.91 -26.75 -25.68
CA GLU A 366 -1.14 -26.55 -27.12
C GLU A 366 -0.50 -27.65 -27.99
N ASN A 367 0.53 -28.32 -27.48
CA ASN A 367 1.29 -29.30 -28.23
C ASN A 367 0.57 -30.65 -28.28
N ARG A 368 0.37 -31.18 -29.49
CA ARG A 368 -0.20 -32.54 -29.67
C ARG A 368 0.81 -33.67 -29.49
N ASN A 369 2.09 -33.36 -29.66
CA ASN A 369 3.17 -34.33 -29.61
C ASN A 369 4.27 -33.78 -28.70
N CYS A 370 4.90 -34.66 -27.94
CA CYS A 370 6.02 -34.31 -27.08
C CYS A 370 7.17 -33.76 -27.93
N GLU A 371 7.68 -32.58 -27.57
CA GLU A 371 8.78 -31.92 -28.29
C GLU A 371 10.09 -32.72 -28.21
N SER A 372 10.26 -33.56 -27.18
CA SER A 372 11.44 -34.41 -27.02
C SER A 372 11.40 -35.67 -27.87
N CYS A 373 10.30 -36.41 -27.78
CA CYS A 373 10.26 -37.81 -28.22
C CYS A 373 9.20 -38.07 -29.30
N GLY A 374 8.36 -37.08 -29.63
CA GLY A 374 7.31 -37.18 -30.63
C GLY A 374 6.07 -37.96 -30.18
N GLU A 375 6.05 -38.50 -28.96
CA GLU A 375 4.90 -39.24 -28.41
C GLU A 375 3.65 -38.35 -28.33
N ILE A 376 2.47 -38.92 -28.58
CA ILE A 376 1.21 -38.18 -28.49
C ILE A 376 0.91 -37.90 -27.02
N LEU A 377 0.62 -36.64 -26.70
CA LEU A 377 0.38 -36.21 -25.33
C LEU A 377 -1.08 -36.50 -24.90
N PRO A 378 -1.30 -37.03 -23.69
CA PRO A 378 -2.63 -37.35 -23.17
C PRO A 378 -3.40 -36.07 -22.85
N ARG A 379 -4.66 -35.98 -23.30
CA ARG A 379 -5.47 -34.78 -23.08
C ARG A 379 -6.32 -34.87 -21.81
N PRO A 380 -6.62 -33.72 -21.17
CA PRO A 380 -7.60 -33.65 -20.09
C PRO A 380 -8.98 -34.19 -20.51
N GLU A 381 -9.30 -34.14 -21.81
CA GLU A 381 -10.55 -34.66 -22.41
C GLU A 381 -10.66 -36.20 -22.31
N ASP A 382 -9.53 -36.92 -22.25
CA ASP A 382 -9.47 -38.39 -22.37
C ASP A 382 -9.35 -39.12 -21.03
N ALA A 383 -9.06 -38.41 -19.95
CA ALA A 383 -8.95 -38.97 -18.60
C ALA A 383 -9.65 -38.06 -17.61
N GLY A 384 -10.80 -38.49 -17.10
CA GLY A 384 -11.57 -37.81 -16.05
C GLY A 384 -10.84 -37.79 -14.70
N ALA A 385 -9.70 -37.09 -14.64
CA ALA A 385 -8.91 -36.86 -13.45
C ALA A 385 -8.84 -35.35 -13.19
N THR A 386 -9.53 -34.94 -12.13
CA THR A 386 -9.37 -33.65 -11.47
C THR A 386 -7.90 -33.43 -11.10
N GLN A 387 -7.24 -32.47 -11.77
CA GLN A 387 -5.93 -31.99 -11.38
C GLN A 387 -6.10 -31.03 -10.19
N SER A 388 -5.49 -31.38 -9.06
CA SER A 388 -5.38 -30.54 -7.87
C SER A 388 -4.29 -29.50 -8.14
N SER A 389 -4.69 -28.23 -8.16
CA SER A 389 -3.81 -27.08 -8.32
C SER A 389 -3.21 -26.73 -6.95
N THR A 390 -1.88 -26.76 -6.86
CA THR A 390 -1.17 -26.26 -5.69
C THR A 390 -0.22 -25.17 -6.18
N PHE A 391 -0.29 -24.01 -5.53
CA PHE A 391 0.77 -23.03 -5.36
C PHE A 391 0.60 -21.66 -6.06
N SER A 392 0.20 -20.65 -5.26
CA SER A 392 0.49 -19.20 -5.45
C SER A 392 1.52 -18.75 -4.38
N ILE A 393 2.83 -18.81 -4.66
CA ILE A 393 3.90 -18.09 -3.94
C ILE A 393 4.36 -17.12 -5.02
N LEU A 394 4.45 -15.83 -4.70
CA LEU A 394 5.55 -14.94 -5.09
C LEU A 394 5.24 -13.45 -4.86
N SER A 395 4.15 -13.14 -4.17
CA SER A 395 3.99 -11.84 -3.51
C SER A 395 4.31 -12.03 -2.03
N GLY A 396 5.31 -11.32 -1.50
CA GLY A 396 5.69 -11.39 -0.09
C GLY A 396 4.55 -11.02 0.88
N PRO A 397 4.83 -11.06 2.19
CA PRO A 397 4.08 -11.89 3.12
C PRO A 397 2.56 -11.68 2.98
N ALA A 398 1.93 -12.53 2.20
CA ALA A 398 0.48 -12.61 2.17
C ALA A 398 0.04 -13.42 3.38
N LEU A 399 -0.60 -12.74 4.33
CA LEU A 399 -1.55 -13.36 5.25
C LEU A 399 -2.45 -14.30 4.44
N GLU A 400 -2.40 -15.60 4.73
CA GLU A 400 -3.45 -16.59 4.44
C GLU A 400 -4.06 -16.65 3.01
N GLU A 401 -3.32 -16.32 1.94
CA GLU A 401 -3.85 -16.33 0.55
C GLU A 401 -3.81 -17.69 -0.19
N ASN A 402 -3.68 -18.83 0.50
CA ASN A 402 -3.51 -20.14 -0.17
C ASN A 402 -4.72 -21.10 -0.09
N GLN A 403 -5.93 -20.63 0.26
CA GLN A 403 -7.14 -21.37 -0.07
C GLN A 403 -7.65 -20.86 -1.44
N GLN A 404 -7.33 -21.61 -2.50
CA GLN A 404 -7.88 -21.33 -3.83
C GLN A 404 -9.38 -21.65 -3.82
N LEU A 405 -10.20 -20.79 -4.44
CA LEU A 405 -11.62 -21.04 -4.61
C LEU A 405 -11.82 -22.35 -5.40
N GLU A 406 -12.44 -23.36 -4.76
CA GLU A 406 -12.85 -24.56 -5.47
C GLU A 406 -13.88 -24.19 -6.56
N MET A 407 -13.62 -24.61 -7.80
CA MET A 407 -14.52 -24.40 -8.93
C MET A 407 -15.86 -25.10 -8.66
N THR A 408 -16.89 -24.34 -8.31
CA THR A 408 -18.22 -24.89 -8.06
C THR A 408 -18.89 -25.36 -9.35
N GLU A 409 -19.84 -26.29 -9.25
CA GLU A 409 -20.58 -26.83 -10.40
C GLU A 409 -21.29 -25.72 -11.21
N ASN A 410 -21.78 -24.67 -10.54
CA ASN A 410 -22.45 -23.55 -11.20
C ASN A 410 -21.47 -22.68 -12.01
N VAL A 411 -20.26 -22.44 -11.49
CA VAL A 411 -19.23 -21.65 -12.19
C VAL A 411 -18.66 -22.44 -13.35
N ALA A 412 -18.41 -23.75 -13.16
CA ALA A 412 -18.01 -24.63 -14.24
C ALA A 412 -19.08 -24.68 -15.35
N ARG A 413 -20.36 -24.74 -14.99
CA ARG A 413 -21.46 -24.70 -15.96
C ARG A 413 -21.51 -23.38 -16.73
N LEU A 414 -21.31 -22.25 -16.06
CA LEU A 414 -21.24 -20.94 -16.70
C LEU A 414 -20.08 -20.86 -17.70
N PHE A 415 -18.86 -21.23 -17.30
CA PHE A 415 -17.69 -21.17 -18.17
C PHE A 415 -17.79 -22.15 -19.34
N GLN A 416 -18.28 -23.37 -19.09
CA GLN A 416 -18.56 -24.33 -20.16
C GLN A 416 -19.60 -23.79 -21.16
N SER A 417 -20.58 -23.02 -20.68
CA SER A 417 -21.57 -22.41 -21.57
C SER A 417 -20.98 -21.33 -22.48
N CYS A 418 -19.91 -20.64 -22.07
CA CYS A 418 -19.15 -19.73 -22.91
C CYS A 418 -18.45 -20.49 -24.06
N ASP A 419 -17.78 -21.60 -23.74
CA ASP A 419 -17.15 -22.44 -24.76
C ASP A 419 -18.19 -23.04 -25.71
N ASP A 420 -19.31 -23.52 -25.15
CA ASP A 420 -20.36 -24.17 -25.93
C ASP A 420 -21.11 -23.19 -26.85
N VAL A 421 -21.26 -21.92 -26.46
CA VAL A 421 -21.88 -20.91 -27.34
C VAL A 421 -20.90 -20.43 -28.42
N ASN A 422 -19.60 -20.36 -28.12
CA ASN A 422 -18.55 -20.05 -29.09
C ASN A 422 -18.40 -21.15 -30.15
N ASP A 423 -18.46 -22.41 -29.71
CA ASP A 423 -18.43 -23.61 -30.57
C ASP A 423 -19.75 -23.86 -31.33
N GLY A 424 -20.80 -23.10 -31.02
CA GLY A 424 -22.13 -23.27 -31.61
C GLY A 424 -22.86 -24.54 -31.17
N LYS A 425 -22.46 -25.15 -30.05
CA LYS A 425 -23.12 -26.30 -29.42
C LYS A 425 -24.42 -25.91 -28.72
N ILE A 426 -24.49 -24.70 -28.17
CA ILE A 426 -25.71 -24.09 -27.61
C ILE A 426 -26.09 -22.82 -28.36
N THR A 427 -27.37 -22.44 -28.31
CA THR A 427 -27.87 -21.22 -28.94
C THR A 427 -27.63 -19.99 -28.06
N HIS A 428 -27.67 -18.80 -28.67
CA HIS A 428 -27.60 -17.53 -27.92
C HIS A 428 -28.72 -17.41 -26.87
N GLU A 429 -29.90 -17.97 -27.13
CA GLU A 429 -31.02 -17.99 -26.18
C GLU A 429 -30.72 -18.92 -24.98
N GLN A 430 -30.06 -20.05 -25.22
CA GLN A 430 -29.63 -20.96 -24.15
C GLN A 430 -28.50 -20.34 -23.32
N PHE A 431 -27.55 -19.65 -23.95
CA PHE A 431 -26.48 -18.94 -23.26
C PHE A 431 -27.02 -17.78 -22.40
N ALA A 432 -27.96 -16.98 -22.95
CA ALA A 432 -28.63 -15.92 -22.19
C ALA A 432 -29.36 -16.45 -20.94
N ALA A 433 -29.93 -17.66 -21.01
CA ALA A 433 -30.56 -18.30 -19.86
C ALA A 433 -29.53 -18.70 -18.78
N GLU A 434 -28.33 -19.16 -19.16
CA GLU A 434 -27.26 -19.46 -18.20
C GLU A 434 -26.71 -18.19 -17.53
N LEU A 435 -26.55 -17.09 -18.29
CA LEU A 435 -26.16 -15.79 -17.73
C LEU A 435 -27.20 -15.27 -16.72
N GLN A 436 -28.49 -15.43 -17.02
CA GLN A 436 -29.57 -15.07 -16.09
C GLN A 436 -29.54 -15.91 -14.82
N LEU A 437 -29.25 -17.21 -14.92
CA LEU A 437 -29.12 -18.09 -13.76
C LEU A 437 -27.94 -17.68 -12.87
N ALA A 438 -26.78 -17.36 -13.47
CA ALA A 438 -25.62 -16.87 -12.73
C ALA A 438 -25.88 -15.52 -12.06
N SER A 439 -26.52 -14.58 -12.77
CA SER A 439 -26.91 -13.26 -12.23
C SER A 439 -27.92 -13.39 -11.08
N ALA A 440 -28.89 -14.30 -11.19
CA ALA A 440 -29.84 -14.56 -10.13
C ALA A 440 -29.16 -15.12 -8.87
N GLY A 441 -28.21 -16.05 -9.03
CA GLY A 441 -27.45 -16.60 -7.91
C GLY A 441 -26.57 -15.55 -7.21
N LEU A 442 -25.91 -14.67 -7.98
CA LEU A 442 -25.15 -13.55 -7.39
C LEU A 442 -26.07 -12.62 -6.61
N LYS A 443 -27.25 -12.32 -7.14
CA LYS A 443 -28.23 -11.46 -6.47
C LYS A 443 -28.76 -12.07 -5.18
N GLU A 444 -29.07 -13.37 -5.17
CA GLU A 444 -29.50 -14.07 -3.95
C GLU A 444 -28.42 -14.00 -2.87
N PHE A 445 -27.16 -14.20 -3.25
CA PHE A 445 -26.01 -14.04 -2.35
C PHE A 445 -25.88 -12.60 -1.80
N THR A 446 -26.06 -11.57 -2.63
CA THR A 446 -26.06 -10.17 -2.17
C THR A 446 -27.19 -9.91 -1.18
N GLU A 447 -28.40 -10.42 -1.45
CA GLU A 447 -29.56 -10.28 -0.55
C GLU A 447 -29.32 -10.98 0.80
N GLU A 448 -28.63 -12.12 0.82
CA GLU A 448 -28.21 -12.81 2.06
C GLU A 448 -27.19 -11.98 2.87
N LEU A 449 -26.18 -11.40 2.21
CA LEU A 449 -25.18 -10.54 2.86
C LEU A 449 -25.82 -9.28 3.46
N ASP A 450 -26.72 -8.61 2.73
CA ASP A 450 -27.46 -7.46 3.22
C ASP A 450 -28.28 -7.80 4.48
N GLY A 451 -28.87 -9.01 4.52
CA GLY A 451 -29.60 -9.51 5.68
C GLY A 451 -28.70 -9.73 6.90
N LEU A 452 -27.49 -10.24 6.70
CA LEU A 452 -26.49 -10.40 7.77
C LEU A 452 -26.00 -9.04 8.29
N ALA A 453 -25.70 -8.10 7.39
CA ALA A 453 -25.28 -6.75 7.75
C ALA A 453 -26.37 -6.01 8.56
N ALA A 454 -27.64 -6.13 8.15
CA ALA A 454 -28.76 -5.55 8.88
C ALA A 454 -28.90 -6.11 10.30
N THR A 455 -28.58 -7.40 10.49
CA THR A 455 -28.61 -8.04 11.82
C THR A 455 -27.43 -7.57 12.68
N ALA A 456 -26.24 -7.44 12.09
CA ALA A 456 -25.02 -6.98 12.77
C ALA A 456 -25.07 -5.50 13.18
N LEU A 457 -25.90 -4.70 12.51
CA LEU A 457 -26.07 -3.26 12.77
C LEU A 457 -27.34 -2.92 13.59
N ASP A 458 -28.16 -3.92 13.96
CA ASP A 458 -29.38 -3.68 14.72
C ASP A 458 -29.06 -3.39 16.19
N GLU A 459 -29.25 -2.12 16.59
CA GLU A 459 -28.99 -1.67 17.95
C GLU A 459 -29.84 -2.37 19.02
N THR A 460 -30.96 -2.98 18.64
CA THR A 460 -31.80 -3.73 19.57
C THR A 460 -31.22 -5.09 19.98
N ASN A 461 -30.21 -5.57 19.24
CA ASN A 461 -29.47 -6.80 19.58
C ASN A 461 -28.43 -6.59 20.69
N PHE A 462 -28.16 -5.34 21.08
CA PHE A 462 -27.09 -5.00 22.02
C PHE A 462 -27.60 -4.13 23.17
N THR A 463 -26.97 -4.25 24.35
CA THR A 463 -27.08 -3.23 25.39
C THR A 463 -26.20 -2.02 25.04
N PRO A 464 -26.40 -0.82 25.65
CA PRO A 464 -25.61 0.36 25.31
C PRO A 464 -24.10 0.20 25.46
N GLU A 465 -23.65 -0.50 26.50
CA GLU A 465 -22.22 -0.77 26.76
C GLU A 465 -21.64 -1.77 25.76
N GLN A 466 -22.43 -2.77 25.35
CA GLN A 466 -22.04 -3.74 24.32
C GLN A 466 -22.01 -3.12 22.92
N MET A 467 -22.91 -2.18 22.63
CA MET A 467 -22.92 -1.46 21.36
C MET A 467 -21.68 -0.58 21.22
N GLU A 468 -21.27 0.12 22.28
CA GLU A 468 -20.05 0.93 22.27
C GLU A 468 -18.80 0.07 22.01
N TYR A 469 -18.69 -1.08 22.67
CA TYR A 469 -17.62 -2.05 22.42
C TYR A 469 -17.68 -2.63 21.00
N TRP A 470 -18.87 -3.00 20.51
CA TRP A 470 -19.10 -3.52 19.15
C TRP A 470 -18.68 -2.52 18.07
N GLN A 471 -19.09 -1.25 18.21
CA GLN A 471 -18.76 -0.17 17.27
C GLN A 471 -17.28 0.16 17.25
N THR A 472 -16.59 0.05 18.38
CA THR A 472 -15.16 0.39 18.48
C THR A 472 -14.24 -0.77 18.12
N THR A 473 -14.67 -2.01 18.37
CA THR A 473 -13.79 -3.20 18.28
C THR A 473 -14.11 -4.10 17.10
N HIS A 474 -15.36 -4.15 16.62
CA HIS A 474 -15.78 -5.15 15.61
C HIS A 474 -16.31 -4.51 14.33
N LEU A 475 -17.02 -3.38 14.42
CA LEU A 475 -17.60 -2.70 13.27
C LEU A 475 -16.57 -2.26 12.20
N PRO A 476 -15.39 -1.71 12.55
CA PRO A 476 -14.40 -1.32 11.53
C PRO A 476 -13.92 -2.48 10.66
N TYR A 477 -13.79 -3.68 11.25
CA TYR A 477 -13.39 -4.89 10.52
C TYR A 477 -14.51 -5.43 9.63
N LEU A 478 -15.76 -5.37 10.09
CA LEU A 478 -16.92 -5.72 9.28
C LEU A 478 -17.08 -4.77 8.09
N GLU A 479 -16.78 -3.48 8.25
CA GLU A 479 -16.76 -2.51 7.17
C GLU A 479 -15.67 -2.84 6.13
N GLU A 480 -14.47 -3.20 6.56
CA GLU A 480 -13.37 -3.61 5.66
C GLU A 480 -13.71 -4.88 4.86
N VAL A 481 -14.29 -5.88 5.52
CA VAL A 481 -14.76 -7.11 4.89
C VAL A 481 -15.91 -6.83 3.91
N ALA A 482 -16.86 -5.97 4.29
CA ALA A 482 -17.99 -5.58 3.44
C ALA A 482 -17.53 -4.87 2.15
N VAL A 483 -16.53 -3.98 2.25
CA VAL A 483 -15.91 -3.34 1.07
C VAL A 483 -15.33 -4.40 0.13
N THR A 484 -14.69 -5.43 0.67
CA THR A 484 -14.10 -6.52 -0.13
C THR A 484 -15.16 -7.39 -0.80
N PHE A 485 -16.25 -7.74 -0.09
CA PHE A 485 -17.39 -8.44 -0.71
C PHE A 485 -18.03 -7.62 -1.82
N GLN A 486 -18.27 -6.33 -1.59
CA GLN A 486 -18.89 -5.46 -2.59
C GLN A 486 -18.03 -5.37 -3.85
N ALA A 487 -16.71 -5.20 -3.69
CA ALA A 487 -15.79 -5.18 -4.83
C ALA A 487 -15.85 -6.49 -5.64
N GLY A 488 -15.88 -7.64 -4.97
CA GLY A 488 -15.99 -8.93 -5.66
C GLY A 488 -17.35 -9.17 -6.34
N ILE A 489 -18.44 -8.67 -5.76
CA ILE A 489 -19.78 -8.69 -6.37
C ILE A 489 -19.80 -7.82 -7.63
N ASP A 490 -19.27 -6.61 -7.55
CA ASP A 490 -19.21 -5.66 -8.66
C ASP A 490 -18.38 -6.23 -9.82
N GLU A 491 -17.20 -6.81 -9.53
CA GLU A 491 -16.37 -7.51 -10.52
C GLU A 491 -17.14 -8.69 -11.14
N THR A 492 -17.80 -9.53 -10.33
CA THR A 492 -18.56 -10.68 -10.84
C THR A 492 -19.69 -10.23 -11.78
N GLN A 493 -20.39 -9.15 -11.42
CA GLN A 493 -21.46 -8.56 -12.21
C GLN A 493 -20.94 -7.94 -13.52
N GLU A 494 -19.80 -7.26 -13.49
CA GLU A 494 -19.13 -6.72 -14.68
C GLU A 494 -18.73 -7.86 -15.64
N GLY A 495 -18.20 -8.97 -15.11
CA GLY A 495 -17.85 -10.14 -15.91
C GLY A 495 -19.07 -10.75 -16.61
N LEU A 496 -20.20 -10.89 -15.90
CA LEU A 496 -21.46 -11.36 -16.48
C LEU A 496 -22.00 -10.41 -17.57
N GLN A 497 -21.92 -9.09 -17.34
CA GLN A 497 -22.31 -8.09 -18.35
C GLN A 497 -21.40 -8.14 -19.58
N THR A 498 -20.11 -8.38 -19.39
CA THR A 498 -19.14 -8.52 -20.47
C THR A 498 -19.45 -9.77 -21.30
N MET A 499 -19.77 -10.90 -20.65
CA MET A 499 -20.26 -12.10 -21.36
C MET A 499 -21.57 -11.82 -22.13
N GLU A 500 -22.48 -11.02 -21.57
CA GLU A 500 -23.74 -10.66 -22.22
C GLU A 500 -23.53 -9.88 -23.52
N GLN A 501 -22.45 -9.08 -23.62
CA GLN A 501 -22.10 -8.35 -24.85
C GLN A 501 -21.88 -9.28 -26.04
N TYR A 502 -21.46 -10.53 -25.81
CA TYR A 502 -21.32 -11.55 -26.86
C TYR A 502 -22.65 -11.81 -27.62
N LEU A 503 -23.80 -11.65 -26.95
CA LEU A 503 -25.10 -11.85 -27.57
C LEU A 503 -25.42 -10.81 -28.64
N ALA A 504 -24.89 -9.59 -28.48
CA ALA A 504 -25.05 -8.48 -29.43
C ALA A 504 -23.89 -8.39 -30.44
N ASP A 505 -22.67 -8.72 -30.01
CA ASP A 505 -21.45 -8.72 -30.79
C ASP A 505 -20.71 -10.06 -30.60
N PRO A 506 -20.86 -11.05 -31.51
CA PRO A 506 -20.31 -12.40 -31.37
C PRO A 506 -18.79 -12.45 -31.56
N ASN A 507 -18.08 -11.82 -30.65
CA ASN A 507 -16.63 -11.77 -30.58
C ASN A 507 -16.16 -12.52 -29.33
N GLU A 508 -15.37 -13.57 -29.54
CA GLU A 508 -14.83 -14.45 -28.50
C GLU A 508 -14.12 -13.70 -27.37
N ILE A 509 -13.58 -12.51 -27.63
CA ILE A 509 -12.95 -11.64 -26.63
C ILE A 509 -13.90 -11.34 -25.47
N HIS A 510 -15.20 -11.14 -25.72
CA HIS A 510 -16.20 -10.85 -24.68
C HIS A 510 -16.41 -12.04 -23.73
N LEU A 511 -16.26 -13.26 -24.24
CA LEU A 511 -16.38 -14.48 -23.43
C LEU A 511 -15.11 -14.71 -22.60
N ILE A 512 -13.94 -14.58 -23.22
CA ILE A 512 -12.63 -14.72 -22.55
C ILE A 512 -12.50 -13.69 -21.42
N GLU A 513 -12.79 -12.42 -21.73
CA GLU A 513 -12.66 -11.34 -20.77
C GLU A 513 -13.74 -11.42 -19.69
N GLY A 514 -14.97 -11.78 -20.06
CA GLY A 514 -16.03 -12.06 -19.11
C GLY A 514 -15.65 -13.15 -18.10
N ILE A 515 -15.10 -14.29 -18.56
CA ILE A 515 -14.63 -15.38 -17.68
C ILE A 515 -13.54 -14.87 -16.74
N ARG A 516 -12.57 -14.13 -17.26
CA ARG A 516 -11.46 -13.58 -16.47
C ARG A 516 -11.96 -12.68 -15.34
N ILE A 517 -12.84 -11.73 -15.66
CA ILE A 517 -13.39 -10.77 -14.70
C ILE A 517 -14.30 -11.48 -13.67
N THR A 518 -15.17 -12.39 -14.11
CA THR A 518 -16.02 -13.19 -13.22
C THR A 518 -15.18 -14.04 -12.27
N TRP A 519 -14.13 -14.70 -12.75
CA TRP A 519 -13.25 -15.49 -11.89
C TRP A 519 -12.48 -14.64 -10.89
N GLN A 520 -12.03 -13.45 -11.30
CA GLN A 520 -11.39 -12.47 -10.40
C GLN A 520 -12.36 -12.05 -9.28
N GLY A 521 -13.59 -11.67 -9.62
CA GLY A 521 -14.61 -11.27 -8.65
C GLY A 521 -14.95 -12.38 -7.65
N LEU A 522 -15.10 -13.61 -8.11
CA LEU A 522 -15.35 -14.76 -7.23
C LEU A 522 -14.18 -15.05 -6.28
N ASN A 523 -12.93 -14.87 -6.72
CA ASN A 523 -11.76 -14.98 -5.84
C ASN A 523 -11.70 -13.85 -4.81
N THR A 524 -12.13 -12.64 -5.18
CA THR A 524 -12.28 -11.52 -4.23
C THR A 524 -13.35 -11.83 -3.18
N ILE A 525 -14.51 -12.38 -3.57
CA ILE A 525 -15.55 -12.86 -2.65
C ILE A 525 -15.03 -13.98 -1.75
N HIS A 526 -14.27 -14.93 -2.30
CA HIS A 526 -13.68 -16.02 -1.53
C HIS A 526 -12.70 -15.52 -0.47
N ARG A 527 -11.82 -14.58 -0.82
CA ARG A 527 -10.90 -13.95 0.13
C ARG A 527 -11.64 -13.22 1.25
N ALA A 528 -12.69 -12.46 0.92
CA ALA A 528 -13.53 -11.83 1.92
C ALA A 528 -14.16 -12.85 2.87
N ARG A 529 -14.59 -14.01 2.35
CA ARG A 529 -15.12 -15.11 3.15
C ARG A 529 -14.06 -15.78 4.04
N LEU A 530 -12.84 -15.97 3.56
CA LEU A 530 -11.75 -16.52 4.38
C LEU A 530 -11.36 -15.57 5.51
N SER A 531 -11.32 -14.27 5.22
CA SER A 531 -11.17 -13.24 6.24
C SER A 531 -12.30 -13.35 7.26
N MET A 532 -13.56 -13.47 6.82
CA MET A 532 -14.69 -13.71 7.72
C MET A 532 -14.54 -14.97 8.55
N GLU A 533 -14.19 -16.13 7.98
CA GLU A 533 -14.08 -17.40 8.70
C GLU A 533 -12.98 -17.37 9.77
N THR A 534 -11.90 -16.62 9.50
CA THR A 534 -10.81 -16.34 10.46
C THR A 534 -11.31 -15.46 11.60
N TYR A 535 -12.12 -14.44 11.29
CA TYR A 535 -12.74 -13.57 12.29
C TYR A 535 -13.90 -14.23 13.02
N ASP A 536 -14.70 -15.10 12.41
CA ASP A 536 -15.82 -15.82 13.02
C ASP A 536 -15.33 -16.80 14.07
N LYS A 537 -14.17 -17.44 13.83
CA LYS A 537 -13.49 -18.24 14.83
C LYS A 537 -13.01 -17.37 15.99
N MET A 538 -12.40 -16.22 15.70
CA MET A 538 -11.94 -15.28 16.72
C MET A 538 -13.12 -14.68 17.52
N LEU A 539 -14.24 -14.36 16.87
CA LEU A 539 -15.46 -13.85 17.49
C LEU A 539 -16.17 -14.93 18.29
N SER A 540 -16.23 -16.16 17.78
CA SER A 540 -16.75 -17.32 18.52
C SER A 540 -15.92 -17.58 19.76
N ASP A 541 -14.60 -17.56 19.65
CA ASP A 541 -13.66 -17.76 20.76
C ASP A 541 -13.81 -16.62 21.80
N VAL A 542 -13.92 -15.36 21.37
CA VAL A 542 -14.17 -14.20 22.26
C VAL A 542 -15.56 -14.24 22.90
N MET A 543 -16.60 -14.67 22.17
CA MET A 543 -17.95 -14.84 22.72
C MET A 543 -18.05 -16.04 23.66
N GLU A 544 -17.27 -17.11 23.43
CA GLU A 544 -17.15 -18.26 24.30
C GLU A 544 -16.37 -17.90 25.58
N GLU A 545 -15.25 -17.18 25.46
CA GLU A 545 -14.49 -16.62 26.58
C GLU A 545 -15.34 -15.66 27.42
N ALA A 546 -16.09 -14.75 26.79
CA ALA A 546 -17.02 -13.86 27.48
C ALA A 546 -18.20 -14.60 28.15
N ARG A 547 -18.62 -15.77 27.66
CA ARG A 547 -19.59 -16.64 28.36
C ARG A 547 -18.94 -17.36 29.53
N GLU A 548 -17.73 -17.87 29.38
CA GLU A 548 -16.96 -18.55 30.44
C GLU A 548 -16.62 -17.60 31.60
N GLU A 549 -16.34 -16.33 31.30
CA GLU A 549 -16.10 -15.27 32.28
C GLU A 549 -17.39 -14.67 32.89
N GLY A 550 -18.57 -15.11 32.43
CA GLY A 550 -19.87 -14.67 32.95
C GLY A 550 -20.29 -13.26 32.53
N LEU A 551 -19.68 -12.72 31.46
CA LEU A 551 -19.97 -11.41 30.88
C LEU A 551 -21.16 -11.46 29.90
N LEU A 552 -21.56 -12.65 29.46
CA LEU A 552 -22.75 -12.90 28.63
C LEU A 552 -23.74 -13.81 29.38
N THR A 553 -25.02 -13.41 29.47
CA THR A 553 -26.07 -14.23 30.07
C THR A 553 -26.55 -15.33 29.12
N GLU A 554 -26.73 -16.55 29.65
CA GLU A 554 -27.33 -17.69 28.93
C GLU A 554 -28.73 -17.32 28.39
N GLY A 555 -28.88 -17.36 27.07
CA GLY A 555 -30.16 -17.31 26.36
C GLY A 555 -30.60 -18.70 25.94
#